data_AF-A0A9Q0AR48-F1
#
_entry.id   AF-A0A9Q0AR48-F1
#
_cell.length_a   1.000
_cell.length_b   1.000
_cell.length_c   1.000
_cell.angle_alpha   90.00
_cell.angle_beta   90.00
_cell.angle_gamma   90.00
#
_symmetry.space_group_name_H-M   'P 1'
#
loop_
_entity.id
_entity.type
_entity.pdbx_description
1 polymer ?
#
loop_
_entity_poly.entity_id
_entity_poly.type
_entity_poly.pdbx_seq_one_letter_code
_entity_poly.pdbx_strand_id
1 'polypeptide(L)'
;MLRIELLLSLWLAIACSAAATPVVAAAPPPDFTPNPSIGGGGSKYKDSSHFRVYNAVNDSVANVLLNTLESAYSCFVGSQGWRSPGLSFKSENDDGPFYKTNVYDVASLPGAAANTGTDMSKGFSFLNVVTQYMSTPAVFVHEFGHAMTYAERYWVDQGRTGAWWETVANYVADTFITSPLCADARSKYNQPTGDTLIELKKVIGDSFQVIVDGTKDSGNYYQAWPFFTYLINNPDNYTGLGRTVFPDVWRKYKRNSNETPLHVLERLASPTKIQTVVGRYWARMAYVDIGHTKAQALFQQTKKTINYANLDSLGSGKYRVKSARQPRYMGANIVPLKGSGEISTVVTAGSPFKATLVVRSSSGAMRYTELVNGAGKVTVGSGEEASLVVVNTPDALLLFDPFSLSSEANKGLDYQVALTGASI
;
A
#
# COMPACT_ATOMS: atom_id res chain seq x y z
N MET A 1 -2.79 -71.81 53.37
CA MET A 1 -1.75 -72.30 52.44
C MET A 1 -2.43 -72.76 51.15
N LEU A 2 -2.81 -71.82 50.26
CA LEU A 2 -3.01 -72.01 48.80
C LEU A 2 -3.40 -70.67 48.17
N ARG A 3 -2.93 -70.46 46.94
CA ARG A 3 -2.99 -69.27 46.07
C ARG A 3 -4.41 -68.90 45.62
N ILE A 4 -4.60 -67.65 45.18
CA ILE A 4 -5.12 -67.27 43.84
C ILE A 4 -4.72 -65.79 43.61
N GLU A 5 -3.90 -65.55 42.60
CA GLU A 5 -3.61 -64.23 42.02
C GLU A 5 -4.68 -63.92 40.97
N LEU A 6 -5.26 -62.72 41.01
CA LEU A 6 -6.18 -62.21 39.99
C LEU A 6 -5.56 -60.96 39.35
N LEU A 7 -5.00 -61.13 38.15
CA LEU A 7 -4.58 -60.04 37.26
C LEU A 7 -5.82 -59.43 36.60
N LEU A 8 -6.11 -58.17 36.89
CA LEU A 8 -7.14 -57.38 36.21
C LEU A 8 -6.49 -56.59 35.05
N SER A 9 -6.78 -57.00 33.82
CA SER A 9 -6.37 -56.29 32.60
C SER A 9 -7.36 -55.16 32.30
N LEU A 10 -6.96 -53.90 32.53
CA LEU A 10 -7.77 -52.73 32.20
C LEU A 10 -7.59 -52.37 30.72
N TRP A 11 -8.61 -52.59 29.90
CA TRP A 11 -8.66 -52.12 28.51
C TRP A 11 -9.07 -50.63 28.50
N LEU A 12 -8.15 -49.73 28.14
CA LEU A 12 -8.50 -48.36 27.76
C LEU A 12 -9.03 -48.37 26.32
N ALA A 13 -10.31 -48.12 26.14
CA ALA A 13 -10.87 -47.76 24.84
C ALA A 13 -10.46 -46.31 24.52
N ILE A 14 -9.53 -46.14 23.58
CA ILE A 14 -9.22 -44.83 22.99
C ILE A 14 -10.37 -44.48 22.05
N ALA A 15 -11.24 -43.57 22.48
CA ALA A 15 -12.20 -42.93 21.58
C ALA A 15 -11.45 -41.98 20.65
N CYS A 16 -11.21 -42.42 19.41
CA CYS A 16 -10.82 -41.52 18.32
C CYS A 16 -12.00 -40.58 18.04
N SER A 17 -11.96 -39.36 18.58
CA SER A 17 -12.77 -38.26 18.08
C SER A 17 -12.33 -37.96 16.65
N ALA A 18 -13.14 -38.34 15.66
CA ALA A 18 -12.96 -37.90 14.29
C ALA A 18 -12.99 -36.37 14.27
N ALA A 19 -11.85 -35.74 13.96
CA ALA A 19 -11.80 -34.32 13.71
C ALA A 19 -12.77 -34.00 12.58
N ALA A 20 -13.70 -33.07 12.82
CA ALA A 20 -14.61 -32.59 11.78
C ALA A 20 -13.77 -32.12 10.59
N THR A 21 -14.00 -32.71 9.43
CA THR A 21 -13.40 -32.26 8.17
C THR A 21 -13.76 -30.80 7.97
N PRO A 22 -12.78 -29.89 7.76
CA PRO A 22 -13.09 -28.50 7.48
C PRO A 22 -13.96 -28.42 6.23
N VAL A 23 -15.15 -27.81 6.38
CA VAL A 23 -16.01 -27.50 5.23
C VAL A 23 -15.24 -26.55 4.34
N VAL A 24 -14.81 -27.04 3.18
CA VAL A 24 -14.18 -26.22 2.15
C VAL A 24 -15.23 -25.20 1.69
N ALA A 25 -14.94 -23.91 1.85
CA ALA A 25 -15.82 -22.85 1.35
C ALA A 25 -16.08 -23.07 -0.15
N ALA A 26 -17.35 -23.00 -0.57
CA ALA A 26 -17.71 -23.17 -1.97
C ALA A 26 -17.01 -22.09 -2.81
N ALA A 27 -16.50 -22.48 -3.98
CA ALA A 27 -15.96 -21.52 -4.93
C ALA A 27 -17.06 -20.51 -5.34
N PRO A 28 -16.74 -19.22 -5.51
CA PRO A 28 -17.72 -18.23 -5.96
C PRO A 28 -18.32 -18.65 -7.31
N PRO A 29 -19.63 -18.41 -7.55
CA PRO A 29 -20.24 -18.72 -8.83
C PRO A 29 -19.59 -17.89 -9.95
N PRO A 30 -19.52 -18.42 -11.18
CA PRO A 30 -18.90 -17.70 -12.30
C PRO A 30 -19.66 -16.43 -12.69
N ASP A 31 -20.97 -16.38 -12.42
CA ASP A 31 -21.81 -15.21 -12.64
C ASP A 31 -22.53 -14.83 -11.34
N PHE A 32 -22.43 -13.56 -10.96
CA PHE A 32 -23.04 -13.05 -9.74
C PHE A 32 -24.49 -12.60 -9.97
N THR A 33 -25.28 -12.62 -8.90
CA THR A 33 -26.68 -12.20 -8.96
C THR A 33 -26.76 -10.68 -9.05
N PRO A 34 -27.57 -10.09 -9.94
CA PRO A 34 -27.78 -8.65 -9.92
C PRO A 34 -28.46 -8.17 -8.63
N ASN A 35 -28.03 -7.03 -8.09
CA ASN A 35 -28.70 -6.40 -6.95
C ASN A 35 -29.08 -4.96 -7.27
N PRO A 36 -30.21 -4.73 -7.97
CA PRO A 36 -30.63 -3.38 -8.38
C PRO A 36 -31.01 -2.47 -7.20
N SER A 37 -31.08 -3.01 -5.99
CA SER A 37 -31.45 -2.26 -4.79
C SER A 37 -30.29 -1.53 -4.09
N ILE A 38 -29.07 -1.64 -4.63
CA ILE A 38 -27.85 -0.98 -4.11
C ILE A 38 -27.51 0.21 -4.98
N GLY A 39 -27.58 1.43 -4.45
CA GLY A 39 -27.27 2.66 -5.19
C GLY A 39 -28.48 3.31 -5.85
N GLY A 40 -28.25 4.08 -6.92
CA GLY A 40 -29.25 5.00 -7.51
C GLY A 40 -30.29 4.37 -8.45
N GLY A 41 -30.19 3.08 -8.76
CA GLY A 41 -31.06 2.40 -9.73
C GLY A 41 -30.84 2.84 -11.19
N GLY A 42 -31.72 2.42 -12.09
CA GLY A 42 -31.65 2.78 -13.51
C GLY A 42 -32.52 1.86 -14.37
N SER A 43 -32.96 2.36 -15.53
CA SER A 43 -33.87 1.62 -16.42
C SER A 43 -33.15 0.92 -17.59
N LYS A 44 -31.91 1.31 -17.89
CA LYS A 44 -31.05 0.69 -18.90
C LYS A 44 -29.79 0.19 -18.22
N TYR A 45 -29.41 -1.04 -18.50
CA TYR A 45 -28.20 -1.63 -17.93
C TYR A 45 -27.53 -2.60 -18.89
N LYS A 46 -26.25 -2.84 -18.62
CA LYS A 46 -25.45 -3.90 -19.25
C LYS A 46 -24.69 -4.67 -18.18
N ASP A 47 -24.69 -5.98 -18.30
CA ASP A 47 -24.05 -6.89 -17.35
C ASP A 47 -22.75 -7.47 -17.92
N SER A 48 -21.81 -7.71 -17.01
CA SER A 48 -20.76 -8.74 -17.12
C SER A 48 -20.94 -9.74 -15.97
N SER A 49 -20.03 -10.68 -15.79
CA SER A 49 -20.12 -11.70 -14.73
C SER A 49 -20.22 -11.12 -13.32
N HIS A 50 -19.40 -10.12 -13.00
CA HIS A 50 -19.28 -9.54 -11.65
C HIS A 50 -19.81 -8.11 -11.54
N PHE A 51 -20.17 -7.46 -12.65
CA PHE A 51 -20.54 -6.05 -12.67
C PHE A 51 -21.83 -5.78 -13.45
N ARG A 52 -22.52 -4.72 -13.06
CA ARG A 52 -23.65 -4.15 -13.79
C ARG A 52 -23.43 -2.65 -13.99
N VAL A 53 -23.45 -2.18 -15.22
CA VAL A 53 -23.38 -0.74 -15.54
C VAL A 53 -24.78 -0.23 -15.88
N TYR A 54 -25.20 0.85 -15.24
CA TYR A 54 -26.46 1.54 -15.52
C TYR A 54 -26.24 2.81 -16.33
N ASN A 55 -27.16 3.03 -17.27
CA ASN A 55 -27.33 4.28 -18.03
C ASN A 55 -26.08 4.79 -18.77
N ALA A 56 -25.08 3.94 -19.05
CA ALA A 56 -23.96 4.32 -19.90
C ALA A 56 -24.44 4.92 -21.23
N VAL A 57 -23.74 5.96 -21.70
CA VAL A 57 -24.05 6.68 -22.94
C VAL A 57 -24.34 5.75 -24.13
N ASN A 58 -23.57 4.66 -24.24
CA ASN A 58 -23.78 3.61 -25.24
C ASN A 58 -23.07 2.30 -24.84
N ASP A 59 -23.36 1.24 -25.58
CA ASP A 59 -22.80 -0.09 -25.39
C ASP A 59 -21.28 -0.18 -25.51
N SER A 60 -20.65 0.69 -26.31
CA SER A 60 -19.20 0.72 -26.46
C SER A 60 -18.53 1.19 -25.17
N VAL A 61 -19.03 2.28 -24.59
CA VAL A 61 -18.57 2.80 -23.29
C VAL A 61 -18.80 1.77 -22.18
N ALA A 62 -20.00 1.17 -22.14
CA ALA A 62 -20.30 0.12 -21.18
C ALA A 62 -19.34 -1.08 -21.30
N ASN A 63 -19.03 -1.51 -22.53
CA ASN A 63 -18.11 -2.62 -22.77
C ASN A 63 -16.67 -2.31 -22.34
N VAL A 64 -16.17 -1.10 -22.59
CA VAL A 64 -14.83 -0.69 -22.15
C VAL A 64 -14.75 -0.77 -20.63
N LEU A 65 -15.73 -0.20 -19.93
CA LEU A 65 -15.79 -0.20 -18.48
C LEU A 65 -15.89 -1.63 -17.92
N LEU A 66 -16.87 -2.42 -18.39
CA LEU A 66 -17.08 -3.80 -17.94
C LEU A 66 -15.85 -4.68 -18.17
N ASN A 67 -15.24 -4.64 -19.36
CA ASN A 67 -14.03 -5.42 -19.65
C ASN A 67 -12.86 -5.03 -18.75
N THR A 68 -12.72 -3.74 -18.46
CA THR A 68 -11.64 -3.25 -17.60
C THR A 68 -11.87 -3.67 -16.14
N LEU A 69 -13.10 -3.56 -15.63
CA LEU A 69 -13.43 -4.01 -14.28
C LEU A 69 -13.34 -5.53 -14.11
N GLU A 70 -13.75 -6.31 -15.11
CA GLU A 70 -13.55 -7.77 -15.12
C GLU A 70 -12.06 -8.15 -15.13
N SER A 71 -11.25 -7.38 -15.86
CA SER A 71 -9.79 -7.52 -15.83
C SER A 71 -9.22 -7.20 -14.44
N ALA A 72 -9.61 -6.09 -13.82
CA ALA A 72 -9.19 -5.74 -12.47
C ALA A 72 -9.64 -6.78 -11.43
N TYR A 73 -10.89 -7.25 -11.51
CA TYR A 73 -11.43 -8.32 -10.67
C TYR A 73 -10.62 -9.60 -10.80
N SER A 74 -10.32 -10.03 -12.03
CA SER A 74 -9.48 -11.20 -12.29
C SER A 74 -8.09 -11.04 -11.68
N CYS A 75 -7.51 -9.84 -11.69
CA CYS A 75 -6.20 -9.59 -11.08
C CYS A 75 -6.24 -9.63 -9.55
N PHE A 76 -7.07 -8.79 -8.92
CA PHE A 76 -7.02 -8.60 -7.47
C PHE A 76 -7.77 -9.68 -6.71
N VAL A 77 -9.01 -9.96 -7.11
CA VAL A 77 -9.84 -10.98 -6.45
C VAL A 77 -9.40 -12.37 -6.90
N GLY A 78 -9.28 -12.58 -8.21
CA GLY A 78 -8.92 -13.89 -8.78
C GLY A 78 -7.49 -14.33 -8.44
N SER A 79 -6.48 -13.54 -8.80
CA SER A 79 -5.08 -13.95 -8.68
C SER A 79 -4.41 -13.53 -7.36
N GLN A 80 -4.80 -12.42 -6.76
CA GLN A 80 -4.17 -11.91 -5.53
C GLN A 80 -4.96 -12.23 -4.26
N GLY A 81 -6.15 -12.82 -4.37
CA GLY A 81 -6.93 -13.30 -3.24
C GLY A 81 -7.53 -12.20 -2.36
N TRP A 82 -7.79 -11.03 -2.93
CA TRP A 82 -8.55 -9.96 -2.29
C TRP A 82 -10.00 -10.41 -2.10
N ARG A 83 -10.69 -9.93 -1.05
CA ARG A 83 -12.09 -10.27 -0.86
C ARG A 83 -12.96 -9.68 -1.97
N SER A 84 -13.91 -10.48 -2.45
CA SER A 84 -14.82 -10.04 -3.52
C SER A 84 -15.75 -8.93 -3.01
N PRO A 85 -15.87 -7.79 -3.72
CA PRO A 85 -16.84 -6.75 -3.39
C PRO A 85 -18.30 -7.16 -3.68
N GLY A 86 -18.49 -8.32 -4.33
CA GLY A 86 -19.82 -8.93 -4.45
C GLY A 86 -20.33 -9.56 -3.16
N LEU A 87 -19.53 -9.58 -2.09
CA LEU A 87 -19.93 -10.06 -0.77
C LEU A 87 -20.17 -8.90 0.19
N SER A 88 -21.22 -9.01 1.00
CA SER A 88 -21.50 -8.01 2.04
C SER A 88 -20.34 -7.98 3.05
N PHE A 89 -19.89 -6.79 3.44
CA PHE A 89 -18.91 -6.64 4.54
C PHE A 89 -19.48 -7.12 5.89
N LYS A 90 -20.80 -7.25 6.00
CA LYS A 90 -21.50 -7.76 7.18
C LYS A 90 -21.49 -9.28 7.26
N SER A 91 -21.14 -9.97 6.18
CA SER A 91 -21.05 -11.43 6.18
C SER A 91 -19.85 -11.88 6.99
N GLU A 92 -20.04 -12.78 7.95
CA GLU A 92 -18.95 -13.33 8.79
C GLU A 92 -18.14 -14.40 8.04
N ASN A 93 -18.68 -14.91 6.93
CA ASN A 93 -18.07 -15.89 6.03
C ASN A 93 -18.19 -15.41 4.55
N ASP A 94 -17.46 -16.09 3.66
CA ASP A 94 -17.37 -15.77 2.24
C ASP A 94 -18.08 -16.81 1.35
N ASP A 95 -19.22 -17.35 1.83
CA ASP A 95 -20.03 -18.36 1.14
C ASP A 95 -21.20 -17.79 0.32
N GLY A 96 -21.34 -16.46 0.29
CA GLY A 96 -22.36 -15.76 -0.48
C GLY A 96 -23.56 -15.32 0.37
N PRO A 97 -24.66 -14.86 -0.25
CA PRO A 97 -24.85 -14.72 -1.70
C PRO A 97 -23.89 -13.69 -2.33
N PHE A 98 -23.49 -13.95 -3.57
CA PHE A 98 -22.63 -13.06 -4.37
C PHE A 98 -23.46 -12.18 -5.29
N TYR A 99 -23.25 -10.86 -5.21
CA TYR A 99 -23.95 -9.87 -6.02
C TYR A 99 -23.01 -9.10 -6.94
N LYS A 100 -23.53 -8.70 -8.12
CA LYS A 100 -22.80 -7.82 -9.03
C LYS A 100 -22.55 -6.46 -8.37
N THR A 101 -21.35 -5.90 -8.56
CA THR A 101 -21.08 -4.51 -8.17
C THR A 101 -21.75 -3.58 -9.19
N ASN A 102 -22.60 -2.67 -8.72
CA ASN A 102 -23.28 -1.70 -9.59
C ASN A 102 -22.36 -0.51 -9.91
N VAL A 103 -22.42 -0.04 -11.15
CA VAL A 103 -21.73 1.15 -11.64
C VAL A 103 -22.75 2.07 -12.31
N TYR A 104 -22.77 3.35 -11.93
CA TYR A 104 -23.71 4.33 -12.43
C TYR A 104 -23.00 5.41 -13.25
N ASP A 105 -23.47 5.63 -14.47
CA ASP A 105 -23.19 6.86 -15.21
C ASP A 105 -23.93 8.04 -14.54
N VAL A 106 -23.18 9.04 -14.08
CA VAL A 106 -23.74 10.24 -13.45
C VAL A 106 -23.31 11.51 -14.19
N ALA A 107 -24.19 12.51 -14.22
CA ALA A 107 -23.92 13.75 -14.95
C ALA A 107 -22.77 14.56 -14.34
N SER A 108 -22.66 14.59 -13.02
CA SER A 108 -21.60 15.32 -12.31
C SER A 108 -21.41 14.83 -10.88
N LEU A 109 -20.21 15.05 -10.35
CA LEU A 109 -19.87 14.91 -8.94
C LEU A 109 -19.04 16.15 -8.54
N PRO A 110 -19.40 16.88 -7.47
CA PRO A 110 -18.63 18.05 -7.04
C PRO A 110 -17.18 17.69 -6.71
N GLY A 111 -16.24 18.19 -7.50
CA GLY A 111 -14.80 18.03 -7.26
C GLY A 111 -14.23 16.62 -7.50
N ALA A 112 -14.99 15.71 -8.13
CA ALA A 112 -14.56 14.32 -8.33
C ALA A 112 -14.91 13.79 -9.72
N ALA A 113 -14.05 12.90 -10.24
CA ALA A 113 -14.28 12.19 -11.50
C ALA A 113 -15.19 10.97 -11.32
N ALA A 114 -15.14 10.37 -10.14
CA ALA A 114 -15.95 9.25 -9.71
C ALA A 114 -15.98 9.24 -8.16
N ASN A 115 -16.87 8.45 -7.58
CA ASN A 115 -16.81 8.10 -6.16
C ASN A 115 -17.38 6.70 -5.92
N THR A 116 -17.03 6.14 -4.76
CA THR A 116 -17.59 4.90 -4.27
C THR A 116 -18.67 5.20 -3.24
N GLY A 117 -19.91 4.92 -3.62
CA GLY A 117 -21.05 4.95 -2.71
C GLY A 117 -21.12 3.67 -1.89
N THR A 118 -21.75 3.75 -0.71
CA THR A 118 -21.95 2.61 0.17
C THR A 118 -23.41 2.50 0.62
N ASP A 119 -23.93 1.28 0.64
CA ASP A 119 -25.16 0.93 1.35
C ASP A 119 -24.76 0.24 2.65
N MET A 120 -24.58 1.02 3.71
CA MET A 120 -24.19 0.50 5.03
C MET A 120 -25.23 -0.43 5.64
N SER A 121 -26.49 -0.38 5.19
CA SER A 121 -27.56 -1.22 5.73
C SER A 121 -27.45 -2.66 5.21
N LYS A 122 -27.10 -2.83 3.92
CA LYS A 122 -26.93 -4.13 3.28
C LYS A 122 -25.46 -4.57 3.21
N GLY A 123 -24.54 -3.64 3.40
CA GLY A 123 -23.10 -3.86 3.44
C GLY A 123 -22.44 -4.01 2.09
N PHE A 124 -22.92 -3.29 1.07
CA PHE A 124 -22.36 -3.29 -0.28
C PHE A 124 -21.90 -1.91 -0.71
N SER A 125 -20.90 -1.86 -1.58
CA SER A 125 -20.48 -0.65 -2.30
C SER A 125 -21.04 -0.62 -3.73
N PHE A 126 -21.08 0.57 -4.31
CA PHE A 126 -21.37 0.81 -5.72
C PHE A 126 -20.52 1.98 -6.23
N LEU A 127 -20.32 2.07 -7.54
CA LEU A 127 -19.48 3.10 -8.14
C LEU A 127 -20.37 4.13 -8.85
N ASN A 128 -20.11 5.42 -8.68
CA ASN A 128 -20.63 6.46 -9.56
C ASN A 128 -19.47 7.03 -10.36
N VAL A 129 -19.61 7.09 -11.68
CA VAL A 129 -18.56 7.58 -12.59
C VAL A 129 -19.16 8.69 -13.43
N VAL A 130 -18.54 9.87 -13.42
CA VAL A 130 -19.02 10.97 -14.26
C VAL A 130 -18.85 10.58 -15.73
N THR A 131 -19.86 10.85 -16.54
CA THR A 131 -19.98 10.39 -17.94
C THR A 131 -18.67 10.45 -18.74
N GLN A 132 -17.95 11.57 -18.66
CA GLN A 132 -16.71 11.78 -19.42
C GLN A 132 -15.54 10.86 -19.01
N TYR A 133 -15.59 10.24 -17.83
CA TYR A 133 -14.55 9.38 -17.29
C TYR A 133 -14.88 7.89 -17.34
N MET A 134 -16.04 7.49 -17.88
CA MET A 134 -16.43 6.08 -17.97
C MET A 134 -15.52 5.23 -18.86
N SER A 135 -14.67 5.86 -19.68
CA SER A 135 -13.63 5.22 -20.49
C SER A 135 -12.21 5.48 -19.97
N THR A 136 -12.05 5.94 -18.72
CA THR A 136 -10.76 6.22 -18.09
C THR A 136 -10.43 5.18 -17.01
N PRO A 137 -9.67 4.11 -17.33
CA PRO A 137 -9.37 3.02 -16.38
C PRO A 137 -8.86 3.46 -15.02
N ALA A 138 -7.95 4.45 -14.98
CA ALA A 138 -7.39 4.95 -13.73
C ALA A 138 -8.46 5.44 -12.75
N VAL A 139 -9.57 6.00 -13.25
CA VAL A 139 -10.64 6.55 -12.42
C VAL A 139 -11.49 5.43 -11.83
N PHE A 140 -12.10 4.57 -12.65
CA PHE A 140 -13.04 3.59 -12.10
C PHE A 140 -12.37 2.36 -11.48
N VAL A 141 -11.09 2.08 -11.81
CA VAL A 141 -10.30 1.05 -11.10
C VAL A 141 -9.85 1.55 -9.73
N HIS A 142 -9.60 2.87 -9.56
CA HIS A 142 -9.42 3.48 -8.24
C HIS A 142 -10.65 3.26 -7.37
N GLU A 143 -11.84 3.59 -7.87
CA GLU A 143 -13.10 3.35 -7.16
C GLU A 143 -13.35 1.85 -6.89
N PHE A 144 -12.94 0.96 -7.80
CA PHE A 144 -12.99 -0.47 -7.53
C PHE A 144 -12.06 -0.87 -6.36
N GLY A 145 -10.92 -0.20 -6.18
CA GLY A 145 -10.07 -0.34 -4.99
C GLY A 145 -10.77 0.03 -3.69
N HIS A 146 -11.57 1.11 -3.71
CA HIS A 146 -12.44 1.48 -2.58
C HIS A 146 -13.51 0.42 -2.32
N ALA A 147 -14.17 -0.10 -3.36
CA ALA A 147 -15.17 -1.15 -3.23
C ALA A 147 -14.57 -2.43 -2.59
N MET A 148 -13.37 -2.84 -3.01
CA MET A 148 -12.66 -3.97 -2.39
C MET A 148 -12.29 -3.67 -0.95
N THR A 149 -11.78 -2.47 -0.64
CA THR A 149 -11.44 -2.06 0.73
C THR A 149 -12.68 -2.08 1.63
N TYR A 150 -13.83 -1.60 1.13
CA TYR A 150 -15.11 -1.62 1.83
C TYR A 150 -15.60 -3.05 2.11
N ALA A 151 -15.28 -4.00 1.22
CA ALA A 151 -15.63 -5.40 1.44
C ALA A 151 -14.87 -6.03 2.62
N GLU A 152 -13.75 -5.46 3.07
CA GLU A 152 -12.81 -6.07 4.03
C GLU A 152 -13.22 -5.90 5.51
N ARG A 153 -14.53 -6.05 5.79
CA ARG A 153 -15.17 -6.18 7.11
C ARG A 153 -14.65 -5.22 8.19
N TYR A 154 -13.62 -5.65 8.93
CA TYR A 154 -13.15 -5.04 10.17
C TYR A 154 -12.33 -3.78 9.99
N TRP A 155 -11.88 -3.51 8.77
CA TRP A 155 -11.19 -2.27 8.44
C TRP A 155 -12.19 -1.11 8.21
N VAL A 156 -13.46 -1.42 7.96
CA VAL A 156 -14.54 -0.43 7.82
C VAL A 156 -14.89 0.19 9.17
N ASP A 157 -15.28 1.48 9.15
CA ASP A 157 -15.71 2.23 10.34
C ASP A 157 -14.60 2.40 11.41
N GLN A 158 -13.34 2.48 10.97
CA GLN A 158 -12.17 2.71 11.83
C GLN A 158 -11.48 4.01 11.44
N GLY A 159 -11.59 5.06 12.26
CA GLY A 159 -11.05 6.39 11.95
C GLY A 159 -9.57 6.40 11.55
N ARG A 160 -8.72 5.62 12.24
CA ARG A 160 -7.27 5.60 11.97
C ARG A 160 -6.86 4.89 10.68
N THR A 161 -7.82 4.22 10.04
CA THR A 161 -7.60 3.59 8.75
C THR A 161 -8.05 4.47 7.58
N GLY A 162 -8.87 5.50 7.83
CA GLY A 162 -9.62 6.20 6.78
C GLY A 162 -8.74 6.79 5.68
N ALA A 163 -7.65 7.50 6.00
CA ALA A 163 -6.80 8.09 4.96
C ALA A 163 -6.06 7.04 4.12
N TRP A 164 -5.87 5.84 4.64
CA TRP A 164 -5.24 4.75 3.90
C TRP A 164 -6.12 4.23 2.76
N TRP A 165 -7.43 4.51 2.77
CA TRP A 165 -8.36 4.05 1.73
C TRP A 165 -7.99 4.64 0.37
N GLU A 166 -7.72 5.94 0.29
CA GLU A 166 -7.28 6.57 -0.96
C GLU A 166 -5.91 6.06 -1.40
N THR A 167 -5.02 5.79 -0.43
CA THR A 167 -3.71 5.20 -0.70
C THR A 167 -3.86 3.81 -1.33
N VAL A 168 -4.79 3.00 -0.82
CA VAL A 168 -5.08 1.65 -1.35
C VAL A 168 -5.71 1.75 -2.74
N ALA A 169 -6.68 2.65 -2.92
CA ALA A 169 -7.35 2.85 -4.19
C ALA A 169 -6.38 3.27 -5.31
N ASN A 170 -5.46 4.22 -5.02
CA ASN A 170 -4.43 4.61 -5.99
C ASN A 170 -3.41 3.51 -6.24
N TYR A 171 -3.04 2.72 -5.22
CA TYR A 171 -2.23 1.52 -5.40
C TYR A 171 -2.89 0.52 -6.37
N VAL A 172 -4.20 0.27 -6.20
CA VAL A 172 -4.97 -0.64 -7.05
C VAL A 172 -4.99 -0.13 -8.50
N ALA A 173 -5.27 1.15 -8.70
CA ALA A 173 -5.28 1.76 -10.03
C ALA A 173 -3.90 1.69 -10.72
N ASP A 174 -2.84 2.15 -10.06
CA ASP A 174 -1.50 2.15 -10.65
C ASP A 174 -0.99 0.71 -10.91
N THR A 175 -1.21 -0.21 -9.96
CA THR A 175 -0.81 -1.62 -10.11
C THR A 175 -1.54 -2.27 -11.28
N PHE A 176 -2.86 -2.05 -11.39
CA PHE A 176 -3.63 -2.54 -12.52
C PHE A 176 -3.08 -2.03 -13.86
N ILE A 177 -2.72 -0.75 -13.94
CA ILE A 177 -2.28 -0.12 -15.18
C ILE A 177 -0.86 -0.55 -15.56
N THR A 178 0.04 -0.67 -14.59
CA THR A 178 1.48 -0.72 -14.85
C THR A 178 2.13 -2.05 -14.53
N SER A 179 1.63 -2.78 -13.53
CA SER A 179 2.38 -3.86 -12.92
C SER A 179 2.29 -5.16 -13.72
N PRO A 180 3.37 -5.95 -13.79
CA PRO A 180 3.33 -7.33 -14.26
C PRO A 180 2.35 -8.22 -13.48
N LEU A 181 2.03 -7.88 -12.22
CA LEU A 181 1.06 -8.61 -11.40
C LEU A 181 -0.32 -8.74 -12.07
N CYS A 182 -0.72 -7.73 -12.84
CA CYS A 182 -1.98 -7.74 -13.58
C CYS A 182 -1.80 -7.95 -15.09
N ALA A 183 -0.62 -8.35 -15.58
CA ALA A 183 -0.37 -8.47 -17.02
C ALA A 183 -1.26 -9.53 -17.68
N ASP A 184 -1.41 -10.71 -17.06
CA ASP A 184 -2.25 -11.80 -17.59
C ASP A 184 -3.71 -11.38 -17.64
N ALA A 185 -4.19 -10.73 -16.57
CA ALA A 185 -5.55 -10.20 -16.50
C ALA A 185 -5.77 -9.11 -17.55
N ARG A 186 -4.82 -8.18 -17.74
CA ARG A 186 -4.90 -7.16 -18.79
C ARG A 186 -4.94 -7.79 -20.18
N SER A 187 -4.05 -8.76 -20.46
CA SER A 187 -3.99 -9.47 -21.73
C SER A 187 -5.29 -10.20 -22.06
N LYS A 188 -5.90 -10.90 -21.09
CA LYS A 188 -7.18 -11.61 -21.26
C LYS A 188 -8.32 -10.70 -21.73
N TYR A 189 -8.30 -9.42 -21.36
CA TYR A 189 -9.32 -8.43 -21.72
C TYR A 189 -8.81 -7.35 -22.69
N ASN A 190 -7.70 -7.62 -23.39
CA ASN A 190 -7.08 -6.73 -24.38
C ASN A 190 -6.79 -5.31 -23.85
N GLN A 191 -6.40 -5.20 -22.58
CA GLN A 191 -6.04 -3.92 -21.95
C GLN A 191 -4.54 -3.65 -22.10
N PRO A 192 -4.12 -2.46 -22.56
CA PRO A 192 -2.71 -2.12 -22.64
C PRO A 192 -2.11 -1.87 -21.26
N THR A 193 -0.79 -1.96 -21.16
CA THR A 193 -0.06 -1.38 -20.01
C THR A 193 0.01 0.13 -20.22
N GLY A 194 -0.33 0.92 -19.21
CA GLY A 194 -0.31 2.39 -19.27
C GLY A 194 0.84 3.00 -18.47
N ASP A 195 0.79 4.32 -18.29
CA ASP A 195 1.78 5.05 -17.48
C ASP A 195 1.42 5.04 -15.99
N THR A 196 2.45 5.24 -15.16
CA THR A 196 2.28 5.26 -13.71
C THR A 196 1.61 6.55 -13.25
N LEU A 197 0.80 6.44 -12.20
CA LEU A 197 0.11 7.53 -11.52
C LEU A 197 0.99 8.19 -10.44
N ILE A 198 2.27 7.83 -10.37
CA ILE A 198 3.15 8.28 -9.28
C ILE A 198 3.51 9.77 -9.40
N GLU A 199 3.31 10.50 -8.32
CA GLU A 199 3.66 11.91 -8.22
C GLU A 199 5.01 12.10 -7.50
N LEU A 200 6.12 11.80 -8.18
CA LEU A 200 7.46 11.77 -7.57
C LEU A 200 7.86 13.07 -6.87
N LYS A 201 7.43 14.23 -7.40
CA LYS A 201 7.70 15.53 -6.76
C LYS A 201 7.05 15.61 -5.38
N LYS A 202 5.84 15.08 -5.21
CA LYS A 202 5.15 15.02 -3.91
C LYS A 202 5.77 13.95 -3.03
N VAL A 203 5.89 12.72 -3.52
CA VAL A 203 6.37 11.57 -2.72
C VAL A 203 7.79 11.79 -2.17
N ILE A 204 8.72 12.24 -3.03
CA ILE A 204 10.12 12.43 -2.63
C ILE A 204 10.34 13.84 -2.10
N GLY A 205 9.79 14.85 -2.78
CA GLY A 205 9.98 16.26 -2.41
C GLY A 205 9.32 16.63 -1.08
N ASP A 206 8.26 15.92 -0.67
CA ASP A 206 7.61 16.05 0.63
C ASP A 206 7.78 14.80 1.50
N SER A 207 8.82 13.98 1.25
CA SER A 207 9.09 12.75 2.01
C SER A 207 9.22 12.94 3.52
N PHE A 208 9.44 14.18 3.99
CA PHE A 208 9.51 14.54 5.40
C PHE A 208 8.16 14.53 6.12
N GLN A 209 7.04 14.46 5.40
CA GLN A 209 5.71 14.33 5.98
C GLN A 209 5.52 12.97 6.67
N VAL A 210 4.42 12.80 7.40
CA VAL A 210 4.04 11.50 7.95
C VAL A 210 3.84 10.50 6.79
N ILE A 211 4.21 9.22 7.00
CA ILE A 211 4.17 8.19 5.93
C ILE A 211 2.84 8.13 5.18
N VAL A 212 1.74 8.33 5.90
CA VAL A 212 0.41 8.63 5.36
C VAL A 212 -0.16 9.81 6.13
N ASP A 213 -0.39 10.90 5.42
CA ASP A 213 -0.88 12.18 5.92
C ASP A 213 -2.16 12.54 5.15
N GLY A 214 -3.29 12.51 5.85
CA GLY A 214 -4.62 12.86 5.34
C GLY A 214 -4.95 14.34 5.49
N THR A 215 -4.02 15.17 5.98
CA THR A 215 -4.28 16.60 6.21
C THR A 215 -4.74 17.25 4.91
N LYS A 216 -5.88 17.94 4.98
CA LYS A 216 -6.49 18.62 3.83
C LYS A 216 -5.48 19.58 3.19
N ASP A 217 -5.43 19.59 1.86
CA ASP A 217 -4.63 20.46 0.99
C ASP A 217 -3.09 20.28 1.08
N SER A 218 -2.55 19.64 2.12
CA SER A 218 -1.09 19.49 2.30
C SER A 218 -0.59 18.05 2.40
N GLY A 219 -1.45 17.10 2.76
CA GLY A 219 -1.11 15.70 2.98
C GLY A 219 -0.68 14.95 1.71
N ASN A 220 -0.44 13.65 1.86
CA ASN A 220 0.05 12.76 0.81
C ASN A 220 -0.77 11.47 0.69
N TYR A 221 -1.96 11.37 1.28
CA TYR A 221 -2.76 10.15 1.31
C TYR A 221 -3.14 9.59 -0.07
N TYR A 222 -3.22 10.41 -1.12
CA TYR A 222 -3.30 9.92 -2.50
C TYR A 222 -1.95 9.44 -3.04
N GLN A 223 -0.82 10.01 -2.60
CA GLN A 223 0.51 9.76 -3.16
C GLN A 223 1.33 8.74 -2.36
N ALA A 224 0.92 8.32 -1.17
CA ALA A 224 1.70 7.45 -0.28
C ALA A 224 1.77 5.98 -0.72
N TRP A 225 1.06 5.61 -1.80
CA TRP A 225 0.96 4.24 -2.29
C TRP A 225 2.27 3.56 -2.72
N PRO A 226 3.38 4.24 -3.07
CA PRO A 226 4.64 3.56 -3.38
C PRO A 226 5.15 2.71 -2.22
N PHE A 227 4.79 3.04 -0.97
CA PHE A 227 5.06 2.19 0.18
C PHE A 227 4.40 0.81 0.01
N PHE A 228 3.17 0.76 -0.50
CA PHE A 228 2.44 -0.48 -0.74
C PHE A 228 3.05 -1.32 -1.86
N THR A 229 3.49 -0.67 -2.94
CA THR A 229 4.26 -1.35 -4.00
C THR A 229 5.54 -1.96 -3.44
N TYR A 230 6.25 -1.25 -2.56
CA TYR A 230 7.43 -1.78 -1.89
C TYR A 230 7.12 -3.00 -1.02
N LEU A 231 6.05 -2.96 -0.21
CA LEU A 231 5.63 -4.09 0.63
C LEU A 231 5.30 -5.34 -0.19
N ILE A 232 4.71 -5.16 -1.38
CA ILE A 232 4.26 -6.28 -2.23
C ILE A 232 5.38 -6.86 -3.06
N ASN A 233 6.21 -6.00 -3.65
CA ASN A 233 7.37 -6.44 -4.41
C ASN A 233 8.44 -7.03 -3.49
N ASN A 234 8.46 -6.58 -2.23
CA ASN A 234 9.33 -7.07 -1.16
C ASN A 234 10.79 -7.28 -1.62
N PRO A 235 11.45 -6.26 -2.22
CA PRO A 235 12.77 -6.43 -2.82
C PRO A 235 13.88 -6.76 -1.79
N ASP A 236 13.58 -6.64 -0.51
CA ASP A 236 14.46 -6.96 0.62
C ASP A 236 14.14 -8.32 1.26
N ASN A 237 13.16 -9.07 0.74
CA ASN A 237 12.76 -10.40 1.19
C ASN A 237 12.41 -10.47 2.69
N TYR A 238 11.75 -9.44 3.23
CA TYR A 238 11.26 -9.50 4.61
C TYR A 238 10.16 -10.55 4.74
N THR A 239 10.28 -11.42 5.75
CA THR A 239 9.28 -12.45 6.06
C THR A 239 7.90 -11.83 6.26
N GLY A 240 6.87 -12.48 5.71
CA GLY A 240 5.48 -12.04 5.87
C GLY A 240 5.06 -10.84 5.00
N LEU A 241 5.97 -10.27 4.20
CA LEU A 241 5.64 -9.32 3.14
C LEU A 241 5.61 -10.03 1.77
N GLY A 242 5.01 -9.38 0.76
CA GLY A 242 4.85 -9.94 -0.57
C GLY A 242 3.43 -9.81 -1.13
N ARG A 243 3.10 -10.66 -2.11
CA ARG A 243 1.83 -10.61 -2.86
C ARG A 243 0.56 -10.69 -2.00
N THR A 244 0.62 -11.35 -0.85
CA THR A 244 -0.55 -11.52 0.02
C THR A 244 -0.66 -10.43 1.09
N VAL A 245 0.22 -9.41 1.09
CA VAL A 245 0.29 -8.47 2.21
C VAL A 245 -1.05 -7.80 2.48
N PHE A 246 -1.79 -7.31 1.47
CA PHE A 246 -3.09 -6.67 1.71
C PHE A 246 -4.16 -7.62 2.23
N PRO A 247 -4.44 -8.76 1.57
CA PRO A 247 -5.31 -9.77 2.15
C PRO A 247 -4.93 -10.14 3.59
N ASP A 248 -3.64 -10.23 3.90
CA ASP A 248 -3.18 -10.57 5.24
C ASP A 248 -3.31 -9.42 6.25
N VAL A 249 -3.11 -8.16 5.82
CA VAL A 249 -3.33 -6.99 6.69
C VAL A 249 -4.82 -6.91 7.04
N TRP A 250 -5.73 -7.13 6.10
CA TRP A 250 -7.17 -7.14 6.38
C TRP A 250 -7.59 -8.28 7.29
N ARG A 251 -7.19 -9.51 6.97
CA ARG A 251 -7.56 -10.71 7.74
C ARG A 251 -6.99 -10.71 9.15
N LYS A 252 -5.82 -10.08 9.38
CA LYS A 252 -5.19 -9.96 10.70
C LYS A 252 -5.51 -8.64 11.41
N TYR A 253 -6.30 -7.77 10.79
CA TYR A 253 -6.82 -6.58 11.45
C TYR A 253 -7.78 -7.00 12.56
N LYS A 254 -7.57 -6.48 13.77
CA LYS A 254 -8.42 -6.83 14.90
C LYS A 254 -9.70 -6.01 14.87
N ARG A 255 -10.86 -6.69 14.91
CA ARG A 255 -12.19 -6.07 15.01
C ARG A 255 -12.22 -5.01 16.12
N ASN A 256 -12.67 -3.80 15.77
CA ASN A 256 -12.81 -2.66 16.69
C ASN A 256 -11.52 -2.23 17.40
N SER A 257 -10.34 -2.59 16.87
CA SER A 257 -9.07 -2.17 17.49
C SER A 257 -8.72 -0.72 17.21
N ASN A 258 -9.24 -0.15 16.11
CA ASN A 258 -8.88 1.16 15.59
C ASN A 258 -7.35 1.34 15.54
N GLU A 259 -6.62 0.27 15.23
CA GLU A 259 -5.18 0.29 15.01
C GLU A 259 -4.87 0.84 13.62
N THR A 260 -3.64 1.33 13.42
CA THR A 260 -3.18 1.73 12.09
C THR A 260 -2.69 0.51 11.31
N PRO A 261 -2.68 0.53 9.97
CA PRO A 261 -2.12 -0.55 9.15
C PRO A 261 -0.67 -0.92 9.53
N LEU A 262 0.12 0.03 10.04
CA LEU A 262 1.48 -0.22 10.53
C LEU A 262 1.53 -1.23 11.70
N HIS A 263 0.51 -1.29 12.55
CA HIS A 263 0.46 -2.25 13.67
C HIS A 263 0.22 -3.67 13.19
N VAL A 264 -0.58 -3.84 12.14
CA VAL A 264 -0.78 -5.15 11.52
C VAL A 264 0.47 -5.56 10.76
N LEU A 265 1.08 -4.63 10.01
CA LEU A 265 2.31 -4.86 9.28
C LEU A 265 3.47 -5.25 10.21
N GLU A 266 3.59 -4.67 11.41
CA GLU A 266 4.55 -5.10 12.45
C GLU A 266 4.37 -6.59 12.79
N ARG A 267 3.12 -7.04 12.96
CA ARG A 267 2.83 -8.45 13.25
C ARG A 267 3.14 -9.35 12.06
N LEU A 268 2.90 -8.87 10.84
CA LEU A 268 3.20 -9.61 9.61
C LEU A 268 4.70 -9.74 9.36
N ALA A 269 5.44 -8.65 9.51
CA ALA A 269 6.87 -8.56 9.23
C ALA A 269 7.76 -9.17 10.33
N SER A 270 7.16 -9.57 11.46
CA SER A 270 7.87 -10.16 12.60
C SER A 270 8.79 -11.32 12.18
N PRO A 271 10.03 -11.39 12.69
CA PRO A 271 10.61 -10.59 13.78
C PRO A 271 11.16 -9.21 13.37
N THR A 272 11.00 -8.81 12.10
CA THR A 272 11.48 -7.50 11.63
C THR A 272 10.52 -6.40 12.07
N LYS A 273 11.03 -5.42 12.81
CA LYS A 273 10.27 -4.21 13.17
C LYS A 273 9.84 -3.44 11.92
N ILE A 274 8.62 -2.91 11.91
CA ILE A 274 8.09 -2.09 10.82
C ILE A 274 8.92 -0.83 10.60
N GLN A 275 9.56 -0.28 11.65
CA GLN A 275 10.55 0.80 11.53
C GLN A 275 11.68 0.44 10.57
N THR A 276 12.16 -0.81 10.59
CA THR A 276 13.20 -1.30 9.67
C THR A 276 12.68 -1.35 8.24
N VAL A 277 11.47 -1.87 8.05
CA VAL A 277 10.81 -1.94 6.74
C VAL A 277 10.60 -0.54 6.16
N VAL A 278 10.09 0.41 6.95
CA VAL A 278 9.91 1.82 6.55
C VAL A 278 11.25 2.49 6.24
N GLY A 279 12.26 2.27 7.09
CA GLY A 279 13.61 2.79 6.85
C GLY A 279 14.19 2.32 5.52
N ARG A 280 14.00 1.03 5.21
CA ARG A 280 14.45 0.42 3.95
C ARG A 280 13.63 0.89 2.75
N TYR A 281 12.32 1.03 2.88
CA TYR A 281 11.45 1.65 1.88
C TYR A 281 12.00 3.02 1.43
N TRP A 282 12.25 3.92 2.38
CA TRP A 282 12.78 5.24 2.05
C TRP A 282 14.18 5.19 1.45
N ALA A 283 15.03 4.26 1.90
CA ALA A 283 16.34 4.03 1.27
C ALA A 283 16.19 3.60 -0.20
N ARG A 284 15.22 2.73 -0.51
CA ARG A 284 14.91 2.31 -1.90
C ARG A 284 14.33 3.46 -2.72
N MET A 285 13.53 4.33 -2.11
CA MET A 285 12.97 5.52 -2.76
C MET A 285 14.00 6.57 -3.16
N ALA A 286 15.24 6.54 -2.63
CA ALA A 286 16.32 7.42 -3.10
C ALA A 286 16.57 7.31 -4.61
N TYR A 287 16.31 6.15 -5.19
CA TYR A 287 16.38 5.90 -6.64
C TYR A 287 15.15 5.16 -7.18
N VAL A 288 14.04 5.21 -6.44
CA VAL A 288 12.75 4.54 -6.75
C VAL A 288 12.93 3.06 -7.11
N ASP A 289 13.83 2.38 -6.39
CA ASP A 289 14.12 0.96 -6.58
C ASP A 289 13.17 0.07 -5.75
N ILE A 290 11.87 0.23 -5.96
CA ILE A 290 10.82 -0.47 -5.21
C ILE A 290 10.19 -1.61 -6.01
N GLY A 291 10.85 -2.09 -7.07
CA GLY A 291 10.30 -3.08 -8.01
C GLY A 291 9.23 -2.51 -8.96
N HIS A 292 9.19 -1.17 -9.13
CA HIS A 292 8.27 -0.49 -10.05
C HIS A 292 9.02 0.13 -11.22
N THR A 293 9.13 -0.61 -12.32
CA THR A 293 9.98 -0.25 -13.46
C THR A 293 9.57 1.06 -14.13
N LYS A 294 8.26 1.34 -14.25
CA LYS A 294 7.76 2.59 -14.84
C LYS A 294 8.00 3.79 -13.93
N ALA A 295 7.80 3.65 -12.62
CA ALA A 295 8.12 4.70 -11.66
C ALA A 295 9.63 4.99 -11.61
N GLN A 296 10.47 3.95 -11.69
CA GLN A 296 11.92 4.12 -11.77
C GLN A 296 12.34 4.83 -13.05
N ALA A 297 11.74 4.50 -14.20
CA ALA A 297 12.00 5.19 -15.46
C ALA A 297 11.61 6.68 -15.40
N LEU A 298 10.41 6.98 -14.86
CA LEU A 298 9.95 8.35 -14.65
C LEU A 298 10.88 9.13 -13.70
N PHE A 299 11.39 8.48 -12.66
CA PHE A 299 12.36 9.08 -11.76
C PHE A 299 13.63 9.50 -12.47
N GLN A 300 14.22 8.63 -13.32
CA GLN A 300 15.43 9.00 -14.04
C GLN A 300 15.23 10.23 -14.94
N GLN A 301 14.03 10.40 -15.51
CA GLN A 301 13.68 11.55 -16.32
C GLN A 301 13.47 12.83 -15.50
N THR A 302 12.92 12.70 -14.29
CA THR A 302 12.40 13.85 -13.53
C THR A 302 13.21 14.20 -12.28
N LYS A 303 14.20 13.38 -11.88
CA LYS A 303 14.94 13.54 -10.61
C LYS A 303 15.55 14.92 -10.40
N LYS A 304 15.96 15.61 -11.46
CA LYS A 304 16.51 16.99 -11.39
C LYS A 304 15.47 18.05 -11.01
N THR A 305 14.19 17.74 -11.09
CA THR A 305 13.08 18.66 -10.81
C THR A 305 12.49 18.49 -9.40
N ILE A 306 13.02 17.53 -8.64
CA ILE A 306 12.56 17.21 -7.29
C ILE A 306 13.31 18.09 -6.28
N ASN A 307 12.59 18.59 -5.27
CA ASN A 307 13.18 19.39 -4.20
C ASN A 307 13.86 18.49 -3.14
N TYR A 308 15.20 18.51 -3.11
CA TYR A 308 16.01 17.81 -2.11
C TYR A 308 16.63 18.74 -1.05
N ALA A 309 16.19 20.00 -0.98
CA ALA A 309 16.79 21.01 -0.12
C ALA A 309 16.39 20.85 1.36
N ASN A 310 16.76 19.71 1.97
CA ASN A 310 16.40 19.29 3.33
C ASN A 310 17.29 19.90 4.42
N LEU A 311 18.53 20.26 4.09
CA LEU A 311 19.57 20.60 5.05
C LEU A 311 20.13 22.02 4.82
N ASP A 312 20.53 22.68 5.90
CA ASP A 312 21.33 23.91 5.92
C ASP A 312 22.78 23.58 6.25
N SER A 313 23.74 24.23 5.58
CA SER A 313 25.16 24.07 5.86
C SER A 313 25.54 24.84 7.13
N LEU A 314 26.30 24.18 8.01
CA LEU A 314 26.94 24.77 9.18
C LEU A 314 28.44 25.03 8.94
N GLY A 315 28.94 24.79 7.71
CA GLY A 315 30.35 24.85 7.36
C GLY A 315 31.12 23.56 7.68
N SER A 316 32.31 23.41 7.09
CA SER A 316 33.23 22.29 7.35
C SER A 316 32.62 20.89 7.25
N GLY A 317 31.77 20.66 6.23
CA GLY A 317 31.10 19.37 6.00
C GLY A 317 29.99 19.04 7.02
N LYS A 318 29.58 20.00 7.86
CA LYS A 318 28.49 19.84 8.82
C LYS A 318 27.21 20.48 8.32
N TYR A 319 26.09 19.84 8.61
CA TYR A 319 24.77 20.25 8.15
C TYR A 319 23.73 20.03 9.26
N ARG A 320 22.66 20.83 9.24
CA ARG A 320 21.48 20.66 10.09
C ARG A 320 20.24 20.52 9.24
N VAL A 321 19.28 19.71 9.67
CA VAL A 321 17.96 19.69 9.05
C VAL A 321 17.24 21.03 9.18
N LYS A 322 16.59 21.47 8.10
CA LYS A 322 15.70 22.63 8.12
C LYS A 322 14.49 22.33 8.99
N SER A 323 14.10 23.26 9.87
CA SER A 323 12.94 23.08 10.76
C SER A 323 11.67 22.67 10.00
N ALA A 324 11.39 23.30 8.86
CA ALA A 324 10.22 23.01 8.03
C ALA A 324 10.26 21.64 7.30
N ARG A 325 11.42 20.95 7.30
CA ARG A 325 11.64 19.68 6.59
C ARG A 325 12.15 18.58 7.51
N GLN A 326 12.03 18.76 8.83
CA GLN A 326 12.30 17.71 9.79
C GLN A 326 11.37 16.51 9.51
N PRO A 327 11.93 15.29 9.32
CA PRO A 327 11.11 14.10 9.08
C PRO A 327 10.13 13.87 10.24
N ARG A 328 8.84 13.84 9.96
CA ARG A 328 7.77 13.50 10.91
C ARG A 328 7.62 11.99 11.02
N TYR A 329 6.60 11.50 11.75
CA TYR A 329 6.42 10.08 12.01
C TYR A 329 6.53 9.19 10.76
N MET A 330 7.54 8.33 10.72
CA MET A 330 7.83 7.43 9.58
C MET A 330 8.13 8.15 8.25
N GLY A 331 8.36 9.46 8.28
CA GLY A 331 8.85 10.27 7.17
C GLY A 331 10.39 10.25 7.08
N ALA A 332 10.90 10.79 5.98
CA ALA A 332 12.32 10.79 5.65
C ALA A 332 12.84 12.11 5.08
N ASN A 333 14.16 12.26 5.08
CA ASN A 333 14.86 13.14 4.17
C ASN A 333 15.75 12.29 3.26
N ILE A 334 15.65 12.52 1.95
CA ILE A 334 16.56 11.98 0.95
C ILE A 334 17.50 13.11 0.52
N VAL A 335 18.81 12.88 0.63
CA VAL A 335 19.84 13.90 0.43
C VAL A 335 20.86 13.38 -0.59
N PRO A 336 20.75 13.77 -1.87
CA PRO A 336 21.76 13.47 -2.87
C PRO A 336 23.11 14.05 -2.45
N LEU A 337 24.18 13.29 -2.65
CA LEU A 337 25.54 13.65 -2.28
C LEU A 337 26.39 13.93 -3.51
N LYS A 338 27.32 14.88 -3.39
CA LYS A 338 28.33 15.23 -4.38
C LYS A 338 29.70 14.84 -3.84
N GLY A 339 30.27 13.78 -4.39
CA GLY A 339 31.59 13.27 -4.02
C GLY A 339 31.86 11.90 -4.65
N SER A 340 33.13 11.51 -4.67
CA SER A 340 33.60 10.19 -5.09
C SER A 340 34.73 9.73 -4.15
N GLY A 341 35.10 8.45 -4.22
CA GLY A 341 35.98 7.83 -3.25
C GLY A 341 35.24 7.41 -1.97
N GLU A 342 35.95 7.37 -0.84
CA GLU A 342 35.34 7.04 0.44
C GLU A 342 34.52 8.23 0.96
N ILE A 343 33.21 8.02 1.14
CA ILE A 343 32.31 8.97 1.80
C ILE A 343 32.00 8.41 3.19
N SER A 344 32.31 9.18 4.22
CA SER A 344 31.98 8.87 5.61
C SER A 344 30.91 9.82 6.12
N THR A 345 29.93 9.30 6.86
CA THR A 345 28.79 10.05 7.38
C THR A 345 28.58 9.74 8.86
N VAL A 346 28.30 10.78 9.64
CA VAL A 346 27.79 10.67 11.01
C VAL A 346 26.51 11.49 11.12
N VAL A 347 25.41 10.85 11.48
CA VAL A 347 24.11 11.46 11.77
C VAL A 347 23.89 11.44 13.27
N THR A 348 23.54 12.59 13.85
CA THR A 348 23.26 12.72 15.29
C THR A 348 21.87 13.30 15.49
N ALA A 349 21.06 12.65 16.32
CA ALA A 349 19.71 13.08 16.68
C ALA A 349 19.40 12.73 18.14
N GLY A 350 18.47 13.45 18.76
CA GLY A 350 18.01 13.17 20.12
C GLY A 350 16.89 12.14 20.23
N SER A 351 16.51 11.49 19.13
CA SER A 351 15.41 10.52 19.08
C SER A 351 15.75 9.38 18.11
N PRO A 352 15.15 8.18 18.26
CA PRO A 352 15.42 7.04 17.39
C PRO A 352 15.20 7.36 15.91
N PHE A 353 16.16 6.92 15.08
CA PHE A 353 16.13 7.11 13.64
C PHE A 353 16.82 5.95 12.93
N LYS A 354 16.60 5.85 11.63
CA LYS A 354 17.38 5.00 10.73
C LYS A 354 18.04 5.86 9.68
N ALA A 355 19.31 5.58 9.38
CA ALA A 355 20.02 6.24 8.31
C ALA A 355 20.72 5.23 7.40
N THR A 356 20.73 5.49 6.10
CA THR A 356 21.32 4.63 5.09
C THR A 356 22.05 5.47 4.04
N LEU A 357 23.29 5.09 3.72
CA LEU A 357 23.97 5.53 2.50
C LEU A 357 23.55 4.61 1.36
N VAL A 358 23.00 5.20 0.30
CA VAL A 358 22.52 4.50 -0.89
C VAL A 358 23.43 4.87 -2.05
N VAL A 359 23.99 3.88 -2.72
CA VAL A 359 24.80 4.09 -3.93
C VAL A 359 24.16 3.37 -5.10
N ARG A 360 24.00 4.09 -6.20
CA ARG A 360 23.54 3.57 -7.48
C ARG A 360 24.73 3.52 -8.44
N SER A 361 25.04 2.33 -8.95
CA SER A 361 26.06 2.15 -9.97
C SER A 361 25.62 2.72 -11.32
N SER A 362 26.57 2.89 -12.24
CA SER A 362 26.26 3.26 -13.64
C SER A 362 25.39 2.22 -14.36
N SER A 363 25.48 0.93 -13.97
CA SER A 363 24.60 -0.14 -14.46
C SER A 363 23.22 -0.17 -13.82
N GLY A 364 22.96 0.69 -12.82
CA GLY A 364 21.71 0.75 -12.08
C GLY A 364 21.62 -0.18 -10.87
N ALA A 365 22.67 -0.94 -10.56
CA ALA A 365 22.71 -1.77 -9.36
C ALA A 365 22.77 -0.89 -8.10
N MET A 366 22.05 -1.30 -7.06
CA MET A 366 21.97 -0.54 -5.80
C MET A 366 22.79 -1.20 -4.70
N ARG A 367 23.48 -0.38 -3.91
CA ARG A 367 24.14 -0.77 -2.67
C ARG A 367 23.57 0.05 -1.53
N TYR A 368 23.22 -0.62 -0.44
CA TYR A 368 22.68 0.04 0.73
C TYR A 368 23.55 -0.24 1.95
N THR A 369 24.07 0.82 2.56
CA THR A 369 24.91 0.73 3.76
C THR A 369 24.18 1.36 4.92
N GLU A 370 23.75 0.56 5.90
CA GLU A 370 23.13 1.07 7.12
C GLU A 370 24.17 1.81 7.99
N LEU A 371 23.77 2.94 8.57
CA LEU A 371 24.61 3.70 9.48
C LEU A 371 24.31 3.24 10.91
N VAL A 372 25.04 2.23 11.36
CA VAL A 372 24.90 1.68 12.72
C VAL A 372 25.22 2.78 13.73
N ASN A 373 24.28 3.04 14.65
CA ASN A 373 24.36 4.15 15.60
C ASN A 373 24.60 5.52 14.94
N GLY A 374 24.09 5.70 13.72
CA GLY A 374 24.23 6.94 12.97
C GLY A 374 25.55 7.13 12.24
N ALA A 375 26.50 6.19 12.33
CA ALA A 375 27.80 6.30 11.65
C ALA A 375 28.00 5.21 10.60
N GLY A 376 28.63 5.55 9.48
CA GLY A 376 28.95 4.60 8.42
C GLY A 376 29.73 5.23 7.27
N LYS A 377 30.22 4.37 6.37
CA LYS A 377 30.97 4.81 5.20
C LYS A 377 30.69 3.93 3.99
N VAL A 378 30.83 4.50 2.80
CA VAL A 378 30.69 3.78 1.52
C VAL A 378 31.71 4.30 0.52
N THR A 379 32.19 3.44 -0.38
CA THR A 379 33.01 3.85 -1.51
C THR A 379 32.13 4.10 -2.73
N VAL A 380 32.26 5.30 -3.30
CA VAL A 380 31.57 5.75 -4.51
C VAL A 380 32.58 5.84 -5.65
N GLY A 381 32.41 4.97 -6.63
CA GLY A 381 33.22 4.92 -7.84
C GLY A 381 32.89 6.05 -8.82
N SER A 382 33.69 6.13 -9.88
CA SER A 382 33.42 7.07 -10.97
C SER A 382 32.10 6.74 -11.67
N GLY A 383 31.25 7.75 -11.87
CA GLY A 383 29.95 7.61 -12.53
C GLY A 383 28.84 7.00 -11.66
N GLU A 384 29.11 6.68 -10.40
CA GLU A 384 28.09 6.29 -9.44
C GLU A 384 27.40 7.51 -8.82
N GLU A 385 26.15 7.34 -8.38
CA GLU A 385 25.39 8.34 -7.64
C GLU A 385 25.27 7.89 -6.18
N ALA A 386 25.36 8.82 -5.23
CA ALA A 386 25.17 8.53 -3.81
C ALA A 386 24.10 9.43 -3.17
N SER A 387 23.37 8.89 -2.21
CA SER A 387 22.40 9.63 -1.40
C SER A 387 22.46 9.17 0.06
N LEU A 388 22.33 10.11 0.99
CA LEU A 388 22.02 9.84 2.39
C LEU A 388 20.51 9.86 2.58
N VAL A 389 19.96 8.85 3.25
CA VAL A 389 18.55 8.82 3.67
C VAL A 389 18.49 8.77 5.19
N VAL A 390 17.71 9.66 5.80
CA VAL A 390 17.47 9.73 7.26
C VAL A 390 15.98 9.66 7.52
N VAL A 391 15.54 8.73 8.37
CA VAL A 391 14.12 8.40 8.60
C VAL A 391 13.79 8.48 10.09
N ASN A 392 12.74 9.22 10.44
CA ASN A 392 12.23 9.30 11.81
C ASN A 392 11.44 8.03 12.14
N THR A 393 12.00 7.19 13.01
CA THR A 393 11.50 5.85 13.30
C THR A 393 11.45 5.64 14.82
N PRO A 394 10.50 6.29 15.52
CA PRO A 394 10.38 6.12 16.96
C PRO A 394 10.12 4.66 17.32
N ASP A 395 10.61 4.23 18.48
CA ASP A 395 10.55 2.82 18.91
C ASP A 395 9.12 2.30 19.08
N ALA A 396 8.20 3.16 19.51
CA ALA A 396 6.79 2.84 19.68
C ALA A 396 5.98 3.26 18.45
N LEU A 397 5.05 2.39 18.04
CA LEU A 397 4.06 2.75 17.04
C LEU A 397 2.99 3.65 17.65
N LEU A 398 2.62 4.66 16.87
CA LEU A 398 1.58 5.61 17.23
C LEU A 398 0.23 5.14 16.69
N LEU A 399 -0.77 5.14 17.57
CA LEU A 399 -2.17 5.11 17.19
C LEU A 399 -2.61 6.51 16.75
N PHE A 400 -2.14 6.95 15.59
CA PHE A 400 -2.44 8.28 15.04
C PHE A 400 -3.65 8.26 14.10
N ASP A 401 -4.43 9.33 14.08
CA ASP A 401 -5.42 9.59 13.04
C ASP A 401 -4.75 10.38 11.91
N PRO A 402 -4.63 9.81 10.69
CA PRO A 402 -3.98 10.52 9.59
C PRO A 402 -4.71 11.79 9.13
N PHE A 403 -6.01 11.93 9.39
CA PHE A 403 -6.77 13.15 9.08
C PHE A 403 -6.64 14.22 10.16
N SER A 404 -6.18 13.85 11.35
CA SER A 404 -5.97 14.75 12.50
C SER A 404 -4.72 14.35 13.26
N LEU A 405 -3.55 14.72 12.71
CA LEU A 405 -2.25 14.34 13.23
C LEU A 405 -2.03 14.91 14.64
N SER A 406 -1.71 14.03 15.60
CA SER A 406 -1.34 14.42 16.96
C SER A 406 0.01 15.17 17.01
N SER A 407 0.31 15.80 18.15
CA SER A 407 1.61 16.42 18.41
C SER A 407 2.77 15.45 18.23
N GLU A 408 2.59 14.19 18.63
CA GLU A 408 3.62 13.16 18.55
C GLU A 408 3.85 12.73 17.10
N ALA A 409 2.79 12.55 16.32
CA ALA A 409 2.89 12.21 14.91
C ALA A 409 3.51 13.36 14.08
N ASN A 410 3.20 14.60 14.44
CA ASN A 410 3.75 15.81 13.81
C ASN A 410 5.13 16.21 14.29
N LYS A 411 5.66 15.57 15.35
CA LYS A 411 6.99 15.90 15.88
C LYS A 411 8.07 15.55 14.86
N GLY A 412 8.78 16.57 14.37
CA GLY A 412 9.91 16.42 13.48
C GLY A 412 11.14 15.87 14.19
N LEU A 413 11.92 15.04 13.48
CA LEU A 413 13.25 14.63 13.90
C LEU A 413 14.24 15.76 13.63
N ASP A 414 14.73 16.40 14.69
CA ASP A 414 15.85 17.32 14.61
C ASP A 414 17.18 16.54 14.62
N TYR A 415 18.00 16.74 13.60
CA TYR A 415 19.28 16.04 13.45
C TYR A 415 20.34 16.90 12.78
N GLN A 416 21.59 16.50 12.97
CA GLN A 416 22.77 17.03 12.29
C GLN A 416 23.50 15.92 11.54
N VAL A 417 24.22 16.31 10.51
CA VAL A 417 25.06 15.43 9.70
C VAL A 417 26.47 16.00 9.65
N ALA A 418 27.47 15.15 9.86
CA ALA A 418 28.86 15.41 9.48
C ALA A 418 29.24 14.51 8.30
N LEU A 419 29.70 15.12 7.21
CA LEU A 419 30.12 14.44 5.98
C LEU A 419 31.63 14.64 5.77
N THR A 420 32.31 13.58 5.36
CA THR A 420 33.69 13.59 4.88
C THR A 420 33.74 12.89 3.52
N GLY A 421 34.49 13.46 2.57
CA GLY A 421 34.58 12.93 1.20
C GLY A 421 33.42 13.32 0.27
N ALA A 422 32.42 14.08 0.78
CA ALA A 422 31.31 14.58 -0.02
C ALA A 422 30.72 15.89 0.54
N SER A 423 29.88 16.51 -0.29
CA SER A 423 29.03 17.68 0.04
C SER A 423 27.61 17.43 -0.45
N ILE A 424 26.70 18.37 -0.21
CA ILE A 424 25.27 18.31 -0.60
C ILE A 424 24.99 19.28 -1.75
#